data_AF-A0A429HPX9-F1
#
_entry.id   AF-A0A429HPX9-F1
#
_cell.length_a   1.000
_cell.length_b   1.000
_cell.length_c   1.000
_cell.angle_alpha   90.00
_cell.angle_beta   90.00
_cell.angle_gamma   90.00
#
_symmetry.space_group_name_H-M   'P 1'
#
loop_
_entity.id
_entity.type
_entity.pdbx_description
1 polymer ?
#
loop_
_entity_poly.entity_id
_entity_poly.type
_entity_poly.pdbx_seq_one_letter_code
_entity_poly.pdbx_strand_id
1 'polypeptide(L)'
;MGSFMTLSLAASMVGVTFSATARAQLFQPVPIVSWYVLTFGAAFLLGPLYARVSGDMGWLRGLGYGHLFIVFNLVWLVAAWRGLWRAMRGRRAWLKTERLADPSPGPA
;
A
#
# COMPACT_ATOMS: atom_id res chain seq x y z
N MET A 1 -1.03 -16.16 26.37
CA MET A 1 0.18 -16.26 25.51
C MET A 1 0.24 -15.11 24.48
N GLY A 2 -0.07 -13.87 24.87
CA GLY A 2 -0.22 -12.74 23.93
C GLY A 2 0.59 -11.48 24.26
N SER A 3 1.57 -11.55 25.17
CA SER A 3 2.19 -10.32 25.71
C SER A 3 3.70 -10.19 25.52
N PHE A 4 4.44 -11.27 25.20
CA PHE A 4 5.89 -11.17 25.05
C PHE A 4 6.31 -10.43 23.77
N MET A 5 5.61 -10.66 22.65
CA MET A 5 5.92 -10.00 21.37
C MET A 5 5.57 -8.51 21.38
N THR A 6 4.47 -8.14 22.03
CA THR A 6 4.06 -6.74 22.16
C THR A 6 4.95 -5.99 23.15
N LEU A 7 5.35 -6.63 24.25
CA LEU A 7 6.33 -6.08 25.20
C LEU A 7 7.72 -5.95 24.58
N SER A 8 8.19 -6.93 23.81
CA SER A 8 9.49 -6.84 23.14
C SER A 8 9.51 -5.75 22.06
N LEU A 9 8.41 -5.56 21.33
CA LEU A 9 8.25 -4.46 20.39
C LEU A 9 8.29 -3.10 21.11
N ALA A 10 7.54 -2.95 22.20
CA ALA A 10 7.54 -1.73 23.00
C ALA A 10 8.93 -1.43 23.59
N ALA A 11 9.59 -2.43 24.16
CA ALA A 11 10.95 -2.31 24.68
C ALA A 11 11.97 -1.93 23.59
N SER A 12 11.82 -2.49 22.38
CA SER A 12 12.65 -2.15 21.22
C SER A 12 12.44 -0.70 20.77
N MET A 13 11.19 -0.22 20.71
CA MET A 13 10.88 1.18 20.37
C MET A 13 11.51 2.17 21.37
N VAL A 14 11.44 1.84 22.67
CA VAL A 14 12.09 2.61 23.74
C VAL A 14 13.61 2.58 23.56
N GLY A 15 14.20 1.40 23.35
CA GLY A 15 15.64 1.24 23.14
C GLY A 15 16.18 2.05 21.96
N VAL A 16 15.46 2.09 20.83
CA VAL A 16 15.82 2.91 19.66
C VAL A 16 15.77 4.41 19.97
N THR A 17 14.85 4.85 20.83
CA THR A 17 14.70 6.27 21.18
C THR A 17 15.91 6.79 21.95
N PHE A 18 16.42 6.00 22.90
CA PHE A 18 17.52 6.41 23.78
C PHE A 18 18.92 6.04 23.27
N SER A 19 19.04 5.11 22.32
CA SER A 19 20.33 4.64 21.81
C SER A 19 20.71 5.29 20.47
N ALA A 20 21.82 6.03 20.45
CA ALA A 20 22.41 6.55 19.21
C ALA A 20 22.96 5.43 18.31
N THR A 21 23.51 4.37 18.91
CA THR A 21 24.04 3.21 18.17
C THR A 21 22.93 2.41 17.52
N ALA A 22 21.78 2.23 18.20
CA ALA A 22 20.61 1.57 17.62
C ALA A 22 20.07 2.36 16.42
N ARG A 23 20.02 3.70 16.51
CA ARG A 23 19.63 4.55 15.37
C ARG A 23 20.63 4.44 14.21
N ALA A 24 21.93 4.43 14.49
CA ALA A 24 22.95 4.25 13.45
C ALA A 24 22.85 2.89 12.73
N GLN A 25 22.34 1.85 13.41
CA GLN A 25 22.05 0.56 12.78
C GLN A 25 20.84 0.60 11.83
N LEU A 26 19.85 1.46 12.08
CA LEU A 26 18.71 1.63 11.17
C LEU A 26 19.11 2.25 9.84
N PHE A 27 20.10 3.16 9.87
CA PHE A 27 20.61 3.84 8.68
C PHE A 27 21.71 3.06 7.95
N GLN A 28 21.88 1.78 8.25
CA GLN A 28 22.81 0.95 7.51
C GLN A 28 22.31 0.75 6.08
N PRO A 29 23.20 0.81 5.08
CA PRO A 29 22.81 0.75 3.68
C PRO A 29 22.15 -0.59 3.31
N VAL A 30 22.61 -1.70 3.92
CA VAL A 30 22.12 -3.05 3.60
C VAL A 30 20.62 -3.18 3.95
N PRO A 31 20.15 -2.94 5.19
CA PRO A 31 18.72 -2.95 5.50
C PRO A 31 17.89 -2.02 4.61
N ILE A 32 18.36 -0.79 4.36
CA ILE A 32 17.62 0.18 3.53
C ILE A 32 17.43 -0.36 2.12
N VAL A 33 18.51 -0.84 1.49
CA VAL A 33 18.48 -1.40 0.14
C VAL A 33 17.60 -2.65 0.10
N SER A 34 17.69 -3.54 1.10
CA SER A 34 16.83 -4.72 1.19
C SER A 34 15.35 -4.36 1.27
N TRP A 35 14.97 -3.40 2.13
CA TRP A 35 13.59 -2.93 2.23
C TRP A 35 13.10 -2.27 0.95
N TYR A 36 13.95 -1.47 0.31
CA TYR A 36 13.64 -0.87 -0.97
C TYR A 36 13.44 -1.94 -2.06
N VAL A 37 14.34 -2.92 -2.18
CA VAL A 37 14.21 -4.01 -3.15
C VAL A 37 12.99 -4.89 -2.86
N LEU A 38 12.63 -5.16 -1.59
CA LEU A 38 11.41 -5.90 -1.28
C LEU A 38 10.14 -5.12 -1.64
N THR A 39 10.13 -3.81 -1.38
CA THR A 39 8.96 -2.95 -1.64
C THR A 39 8.77 -2.70 -3.13
N PHE A 40 9.86 -2.43 -3.85
CA PHE A 40 9.84 -2.05 -5.26
C PHE A 40 10.19 -3.23 -6.19
N GLY A 41 10.56 -4.39 -5.66
CA GLY A 41 11.06 -5.55 -6.41
C GLY A 41 10.09 -6.06 -7.47
N ALA A 42 8.79 -6.11 -7.15
CA ALA A 42 7.77 -6.46 -8.12
C ALA A 42 7.72 -5.47 -9.29
N ALA A 43 7.89 -4.17 -9.02
CA ALA A 43 7.98 -3.15 -10.06
C ALA A 43 9.28 -3.23 -10.88
N PHE A 44 10.39 -3.62 -10.25
CA PHE A 44 11.66 -3.91 -10.93
C PHE A 44 11.57 -5.12 -11.86
N LEU A 45 10.68 -6.08 -11.60
CA LEU A 45 10.45 -7.21 -12.50
C LEU A 45 9.52 -6.81 -13.66
N LEU A 46 8.43 -6.09 -13.36
CA LEU A 46 7.39 -5.78 -14.34
C LEU A 46 7.79 -4.69 -15.34
N GLY A 47 8.50 -3.64 -14.89
CA GLY A 47 8.89 -2.51 -15.75
C GLY A 47 9.82 -2.90 -16.91
N PRO A 48 10.94 -3.60 -16.65
CA PRO A 48 11.83 -4.12 -17.69
C PRO A 48 11.19 -5.22 -18.54
N LEU A 49 10.32 -6.05 -17.98
CA LEU A 49 9.55 -7.03 -18.75
C LEU A 49 8.64 -6.33 -19.76
N TYR A 50 7.93 -5.29 -19.33
CA TYR A 50 7.10 -4.47 -20.20
C TYR A 50 7.93 -3.78 -21.29
N ALA A 51 9.08 -3.19 -20.93
CA ALA A 51 9.99 -2.58 -21.90
C ALA A 51 10.50 -3.58 -22.95
N ARG A 52 10.79 -4.83 -22.56
CA ARG A 52 11.20 -5.91 -23.49
C ARG A 52 10.06 -6.35 -24.41
N VAL A 53 8.83 -6.41 -23.91
CA VAL A 53 7.66 -6.84 -24.70
C VAL A 53 7.24 -5.76 -25.69
N SER A 54 7.28 -4.49 -25.29
CA SER A 54 6.84 -3.37 -26.13
C SER A 54 7.88 -2.95 -27.17
N GLY A 55 9.17 -3.24 -26.96
CA GLY A 55 10.27 -2.97 -27.91
C GLY A 55 10.60 -1.49 -28.16
N ASP A 56 9.65 -0.60 -27.90
CA ASP A 56 9.68 0.84 -28.21
C ASP A 56 10.01 1.72 -26.97
N MET A 57 10.29 1.08 -25.83
CA MET A 57 10.42 1.75 -24.53
C MET A 57 11.77 1.47 -23.88
N GLY A 58 12.56 2.52 -23.64
CA GLY A 58 13.84 2.42 -22.94
C GLY A 58 13.72 1.97 -21.48
N TRP A 59 14.73 1.29 -20.96
CA TRP A 59 14.75 0.70 -19.60
C TRP A 59 14.43 1.71 -18.48
N LEU A 60 14.95 2.94 -18.58
CA LEU A 60 14.67 4.04 -17.64
C LEU A 60 13.18 4.40 -17.58
N ARG A 61 12.49 4.41 -18.73
CA ARG A 61 11.06 4.67 -18.81
C ARG A 61 10.25 3.51 -18.21
N GLY A 62 10.66 2.27 -18.47
CA GLY A 62 10.08 1.08 -17.81
C GLY A 62 10.21 1.13 -16.28
N LEU A 63 11.36 1.58 -15.77
CA LEU A 63 11.57 1.76 -14.34
C LEU A 63 10.68 2.87 -13.75
N GLY A 64 10.54 3.99 -14.47
CA GLY A 64 9.64 5.08 -14.09
C GLY A 64 8.18 4.63 -13.99
N TYR A 65 7.70 3.83 -14.94
CA TYR A 65 6.35 3.26 -14.86
C TYR A 65 6.18 2.27 -13.71
N GLY A 66 7.20 1.47 -13.42
CA GLY A 66 7.19 0.59 -12.25
C GLY A 66 6.97 1.38 -10.94
N HIS A 67 7.66 2.52 -10.79
CA HIS A 67 7.46 3.40 -9.64
C HIS A 67 6.07 4.03 -9.63
N LEU A 68 5.60 4.53 -10.78
CA LEU A 68 4.26 5.13 -10.89
C LEU A 68 3.16 4.12 -10.57
N PHE A 69 3.35 2.86 -10.95
CA PHE A 69 2.44 1.76 -10.62
C PHE A 69 2.33 1.57 -9.10
N ILE A 70 3.44 1.61 -8.36
CA ILE A 70 3.41 1.51 -6.90
C ILE A 70 2.68 2.71 -6.28
N VAL A 71 2.94 3.93 -6.75
CA VAL A 71 2.24 5.14 -6.30
C VAL A 71 0.73 5.02 -6.53
N PHE A 72 0.31 4.51 -7.70
CA PHE A 72 -1.09 4.24 -7.98
C PHE A 72 -1.69 3.20 -7.02
N ASN A 73 -0.95 2.13 -6.68
CA ASN A 73 -1.41 1.15 -5.71
C ASN A 73 -1.60 1.73 -4.30
N LEU A 74 -0.84 2.75 -3.91
CA LEU A 74 -1.06 3.44 -2.63
C LEU A 74 -2.42 4.14 -2.57
N VAL A 75 -2.90 4.68 -3.70
CA VAL A 75 -4.26 5.25 -3.78
C VAL A 75 -5.31 4.18 -3.45
N TRP A 76 -5.14 2.98 -4.01
CA TRP A 76 -6.01 1.84 -3.73
C TRP A 76 -5.91 1.36 -2.29
N LEU A 77 -4.71 1.33 -1.71
CA LEU A 77 -4.52 0.99 -0.30
C LEU A 77 -5.24 1.97 0.63
N VAL A 78 -5.15 3.27 0.36
CA VAL A 78 -5.89 4.30 1.11
C VAL A 78 -7.40 4.11 0.95
N ALA A 79 -7.88 3.84 -0.26
CA ALA A 79 -9.30 3.56 -0.50
C ALA A 79 -9.78 2.32 0.25
N ALA A 80 -8.98 1.25 0.24
CA ALA A 80 -9.25 0.01 0.97
C ALA A 80 -9.29 0.26 2.48
N TRP A 81 -8.34 1.02 3.03
CA TRP A 81 -8.32 1.36 4.46
C TRP A 81 -9.54 2.19 4.87
N ARG A 82 -9.93 3.16 4.03
CA ARG A 82 -11.17 3.93 4.22
C ARG A 82 -12.41 3.05 4.14
N GLY A 83 -12.41 2.04 3.27
CA GLY A 83 -13.45 1.01 3.19
C GLY A 83 -13.53 0.19 4.47
N LEU A 84 -12.40 -0.36 4.92
CA LEU A 84 -12.29 -1.16 6.14
C LEU A 84 -12.75 -0.35 7.37
N TRP A 85 -12.30 0.90 7.50
CA TRP A 85 -12.71 1.80 8.57
C TRP A 85 -14.22 2.11 8.57
N ARG A 86 -14.85 2.17 7.39
CA ARG A 86 -16.32 2.30 7.29
C ARG A 86 -17.01 0.99 7.68
N ALA A 87 -16.51 -0.14 7.21
CA ALA A 87 -17.06 -1.47 7.52
C ALA A 87 -16.99 -1.79 9.02
N MET A 88 -15.85 -1.49 9.68
CA MET A 88 -15.69 -1.65 11.14
C MET A 88 -16.67 -0.76 11.93
N ARG A 89 -17.04 0.41 11.41
CA ARG A 89 -18.05 1.30 12.00
C ARG A 89 -19.49 0.96 11.59
N GLY A 90 -19.73 -0.23 11.03
CA GLY A 90 -21.06 -0.69 10.61
C GLY A 90 -21.63 0.01 9.36
N ARG A 91 -20.87 0.93 8.74
CA ARG A 91 -21.32 1.68 7.56
C ARG A 91 -21.08 0.88 6.28
N ARG A 92 -21.94 -0.11 6.05
CA ARG A 92 -21.90 -1.04 4.89
C ARG A 92 -22.81 -0.60 3.73
N ALA A 93 -23.23 0.66 3.69
CA ALA A 93 -24.10 1.16 2.63
C ALA A 93 -23.38 1.16 1.27
N TRP A 94 -23.81 0.26 0.39
CA TRP A 94 -23.47 0.22 -1.02
C TRP A 94 -24.79 0.42 -1.78
N LEU A 95 -25.07 1.67 -2.16
CA LEU A 95 -26.34 2.08 -2.79
C LEU A 95 -26.58 1.50 -4.20
N LYS A 96 -25.68 0.65 -4.72
CA LYS A 96 -25.74 0.16 -6.11
C LYS A 96 -26.94 -0.76 -6.40
N THR A 97 -27.79 -1.07 -5.43
CA THR A 97 -28.99 -1.91 -5.62
C THR A 97 -30.27 -1.32 -5.04
N GLU A 98 -30.29 -0.05 -4.62
CA GLU A 98 -31.56 0.61 -4.33
C GLU A 98 -32.28 0.82 -5.67
N ARG A 99 -33.18 -0.11 -6.00
CA ARG A 99 -34.16 0.10 -7.06
C ARG A 99 -35.09 1.19 -6.55
N LEU A 100 -34.87 2.43 -6.99
CA LEU A 100 -35.90 3.46 -6.86
C LEU A 100 -37.15 2.92 -7.56
N ALA A 101 -38.28 2.89 -6.84
CA ALA A 101 -39.55 2.58 -7.46
C ALA A 101 -39.84 3.67 -8.50
N ASP A 102 -40.19 3.26 -9.73
CA ASP A 102 -40.63 4.21 -10.75
C ASP A 102 -41.85 4.98 -10.22
N PRO A 103 -41.92 6.32 -10.41
CA PRO A 103 -43.08 7.10 -10.01
C PRO A 103 -44.34 6.52 -10.65
N SER A 104 -45.35 6.19 -9.83
CA SER A 104 -46.66 5.75 -10.34
C SER A 104 -47.22 6.84 -11.27
N PRO A 105 -47.75 6.52 -12.46
CA PRO A 105 -48.39 7.50 -13.33
C PRO A 105 -49.54 8.15 -12.56
N GLY A 106 -49.50 9.48 -12.40
CA GLY A 106 -50.58 10.23 -11.76
C GLY A 106 -51.88 10.09 -12.54
N PRO A 107 -53.05 10.20 -11.88
CA PRO A 107 -54.35 10.08 -12.54
C PRO A 107 -54.53 11.16 -13.62
N ALA A 108 -55.06 10.74 -14.76
CA ALA A 108 -55.34 11.53 -15.96
C ALA A 108 -56.42 12.60 -15.75
#